data_AF-A0A397ELF8-F1
#
_entry.id   AF-A0A397ELF8-F1
#
_cell.length_a   1.000
_cell.length_b   1.000
_cell.length_c   1.000
_cell.angle_alpha   90.00
_cell.angle_beta   90.00
_cell.angle_gamma   90.00
#
_symmetry.space_group_name_H-M   'P 1'
#
loop_
_entity.id
_entity.type
_entity.pdbx_description
1 polymer ?
#
loop_
_entity_poly.entity_id
_entity_poly.type
_entity_poly.pdbx_seq_one_letter_code
_entity_poly.pdbx_strand_id
1 'polypeptide(L)'
;RLSGDAIQSHPFFASIQWTKLYQRQVPAYWTPDLSSETDTKYVDPVFTKDGPPSAVYDVAASHGKKDWSKRFSQFSFDFHRDDNSSKK
;
A
#
# COMPACT_ATOMS: atom_id res chain seq x y z
N ARG A 1 -25.52 1.17 -8.68
CA ARG A 1 -24.11 1.63 -8.54
C ARG A 1 -23.59 1.88 -9.96
N LEU A 2 -22.99 3.03 -10.22
CA LEU A 2 -22.41 3.32 -11.54
C LEU A 2 -21.10 2.56 -11.73
N SER A 3 -20.79 2.20 -12.98
CA SER A 3 -19.47 1.66 -13.34
C SER A 3 -18.41 2.77 -13.33
N GLY A 4 -17.13 2.39 -13.34
CA GLY A 4 -16.03 3.34 -13.47
C GLY A 4 -16.18 4.21 -14.72
N ASP A 5 -16.50 3.60 -15.86
CA ASP A 5 -16.68 4.31 -17.14
C ASP A 5 -17.84 5.31 -17.08
N ALA A 6 -18.95 4.93 -16.45
CA ALA A 6 -20.11 5.82 -16.29
C ALA A 6 -19.81 7.02 -15.37
N ILE A 7 -18.93 6.85 -14.38
CA ILE A 7 -18.45 7.96 -13.55
C ILE A 7 -17.51 8.84 -14.37
N GLN A 8 -16.58 8.25 -15.12
CA GLN A 8 -15.60 8.98 -15.93
C GLN A 8 -16.24 9.83 -17.03
N SER A 9 -17.39 9.40 -17.58
CA SER A 9 -18.14 10.13 -18.60
C SER A 9 -19.05 11.24 -18.05
N HIS A 10 -19.15 11.39 -16.72
CA HIS A 10 -20.05 12.38 -16.12
C HIS A 10 -19.57 13.82 -16.41
N PRO A 11 -20.47 14.78 -16.71
CA PRO A 11 -20.09 16.15 -17.08
C PRO A 11 -19.20 16.87 -16.05
N PHE A 12 -19.35 16.55 -14.77
CA PHE A 12 -18.49 17.07 -13.70
C PHE A 12 -17.00 16.81 -13.95
N PHE A 13 -16.65 15.67 -14.57
CA PHE A 13 -15.26 15.29 -14.84
C PHE A 13 -14.84 15.53 -16.30
N ALA A 14 -15.61 16.31 -17.07
CA ALA A 14 -15.33 16.54 -18.50
C ALA A 14 -13.95 17.16 -18.78
N SER A 15 -13.36 17.86 -17.81
CA SER A 15 -12.01 18.44 -17.92
C SER A 15 -10.87 17.44 -17.66
N ILE A 16 -11.17 16.23 -17.16
CA ILE A 16 -10.16 15.25 -16.78
C ILE A 16 -9.70 14.45 -17.99
N GLN A 17 -8.39 14.50 -18.26
CA GLN A 17 -7.72 13.62 -19.22
C GLN A 17 -7.29 12.32 -18.52
N TRP A 18 -8.19 11.32 -18.49
CA TRP A 18 -8.00 10.08 -17.70
C TRP A 18 -6.71 9.33 -17.99
N THR A 19 -6.29 9.24 -19.27
CA THR A 19 -5.01 8.61 -19.66
C THR A 19 -3.81 9.34 -19.06
N LYS A 20 -3.81 10.67 -19.11
CA LYS A 20 -2.72 11.49 -18.53
C LYS A 20 -2.71 11.40 -17.00
N LEU A 21 -3.89 11.38 -16.38
CA LEU A 21 -4.01 11.21 -14.93
C LEU A 21 -3.45 9.84 -14.50
N TYR A 22 -3.81 8.77 -15.19
CA TYR A 22 -3.29 7.42 -14.95
C TYR A 22 -1.76 7.35 -15.09
N GLN A 23 -1.21 8.01 -16.10
CA GLN A 23 0.24 8.11 -16.34
C GLN A 23 0.96 9.11 -15.41
N ARG A 24 0.26 9.68 -14.40
CA ARG A 24 0.80 10.67 -13.46
C ARG A 24 1.37 11.92 -14.14
N GLN A 25 0.80 12.32 -15.28
CA GLN A 25 1.21 13.51 -16.05
C GLN A 25 0.37 14.76 -15.75
N VAL A 26 -0.75 14.61 -15.04
CA VAL A 26 -1.53 15.73 -14.54
C VAL A 26 -0.93 16.14 -13.19
N PRO A 27 -0.42 17.38 -13.02
CA PRO A 27 0.12 17.83 -11.75
C PRO A 27 -1.00 17.85 -10.69
N ALA A 28 -0.67 17.41 -9.48
CA ALA A 28 -1.60 17.53 -8.36
C ALA A 28 -1.83 19.01 -8.05
N TYR A 29 -3.06 19.37 -7.66
CA TYR A 29 -3.37 20.74 -7.24
C TYR A 29 -2.58 21.16 -5.99
N TRP A 30 -2.31 20.21 -5.11
CA TRP A 30 -1.56 20.43 -3.88
C TRP A 30 -0.44 19.39 -3.76
N THR A 31 0.73 19.87 -3.39
CA THR A 31 1.91 19.04 -3.11
C THR A 31 2.20 19.14 -1.61
N PRO A 32 2.33 18.00 -0.89
CA PRO A 32 2.76 18.03 0.49
C PRO A 32 4.17 18.62 0.57
N ASP A 33 4.32 19.70 1.33
CA ASP A 33 5.64 20.14 1.77
C ASP A 33 6.23 19.02 2.64
N LEU A 34 7.45 18.54 2.42
CA LEU A 34 8.09 17.50 3.23
C LEU A 34 9.55 17.90 3.46
N SER A 35 10.03 17.75 4.69
CA SER A 35 11.40 18.12 5.07
C SER A 35 12.42 17.04 4.75
N SER A 36 12.01 15.77 4.69
CA SER A 36 12.84 14.61 4.38
C SER A 36 12.00 13.41 3.92
N GLU A 37 12.66 12.33 3.49
CA GLU A 37 12.03 11.05 3.15
C GLU A 37 11.32 10.40 4.36
N THR A 38 11.77 10.69 5.57
CA THR A 38 11.23 10.15 6.82
C THR A 38 10.30 11.13 7.57
N ASP A 39 9.89 12.22 6.92
CA ASP A 39 8.98 13.21 7.49
C ASP A 39 7.59 12.60 7.72
N THR A 40 7.12 12.67 8.98
CA THR A 40 5.84 12.10 9.42
C THR A 40 4.79 13.17 9.75
N LYS A 41 4.96 14.43 9.36
CA LYS A 41 4.08 15.53 9.80
C LYS A 41 2.62 15.45 9.34
N TYR A 42 2.32 14.64 8.32
CA TYR A 42 0.94 14.35 7.89
C TYR A 42 0.37 13.05 8.48
N VAL A 43 1.12 12.38 9.37
CA VAL A 43 0.64 11.28 10.23
C VAL A 43 0.17 11.87 11.55
N ASP A 44 -0.94 11.38 12.10
CA ASP A 44 -1.43 11.85 13.40
C ASP A 44 -0.36 11.64 14.49
N PRO A 45 0.01 12.68 15.25
CA PRO A 45 1.01 12.59 16.31
C PRO A 45 0.75 11.50 17.36
N VAL A 46 -0.49 11.04 17.56
CA VAL A 46 -0.77 9.91 18.46
C VAL A 46 -0.07 8.61 18.03
N PHE A 47 0.24 8.45 16.74
CA PHE A 47 0.90 7.26 16.20
C PHE A 47 2.41 7.42 15.95
N THR A 48 2.96 8.62 16.09
CA THR A 48 4.40 8.89 15.87
C THR A 48 5.18 9.09 17.16
N LYS A 49 4.48 9.34 18.28
CA LYS A 49 5.08 9.50 19.62
C LYS A 49 5.66 8.21 20.15
N ASP A 50 4.96 7.11 19.93
CA ASP A 50 5.41 5.80 20.33
C ASP A 50 6.20 5.21 19.16
N GLY A 51 7.43 4.77 19.42
CA GLY A 51 8.17 3.94 18.46
C GLY A 51 7.32 2.73 18.06
N PRO A 52 7.57 2.12 16.88
CA PRO A 52 6.83 0.94 16.48
C PRO A 52 6.86 -0.07 17.62
N PRO A 53 5.69 -0.62 18.04
CA PRO A 53 5.66 -1.59 19.12
C PRO A 53 6.67 -2.68 18.79
N SER A 54 7.46 -3.07 19.78
CA SER A 54 8.47 -4.11 19.57
C SER A 54 7.77 -5.31 18.95
N ALA A 55 8.23 -5.75 17.77
CA ALA A 55 7.71 -6.91 17.06
C ALA A 55 8.06 -8.23 17.78
N VAL A 56 8.26 -8.18 19.10
CA VAL A 56 8.25 -9.32 20.00
C VAL A 56 6.83 -9.88 20.05
N TYR A 57 6.48 -10.54 18.95
CA TYR A 57 5.72 -11.75 19.04
C TYR A 57 6.43 -12.63 20.08
N ASP A 58 5.86 -12.70 21.29
CA ASP A 58 6.37 -13.62 22.29
C ASP A 58 6.06 -15.05 21.82
N VAL A 59 7.07 -15.68 21.22
CA VAL A 59 7.00 -17.08 20.79
C VAL A 59 6.65 -17.98 21.97
N ALA A 60 6.91 -17.58 23.22
CA ALA A 60 6.52 -18.30 24.42
C ALA A 60 5.02 -18.15 24.76
N ALA A 61 4.36 -17.06 24.37
CA ALA A 61 2.90 -16.89 24.52
C ALA A 61 2.11 -17.77 23.54
N SER A 62 2.75 -18.19 22.44
CA SER A 62 2.27 -19.26 21.57
C SER A 62 2.40 -20.60 22.30
N HIS A 63 1.33 -21.00 22.99
CA HIS A 63 1.23 -22.27 23.69
C HIS A 63 1.54 -23.46 22.76
N GLY A 64 2.80 -23.91 22.75
CA GLY A 64 3.24 -25.25 22.40
C GLY A 64 3.05 -25.77 20.97
N LYS A 65 2.52 -24.99 20.01
CA LYS A 65 2.35 -25.48 18.63
C LYS A 65 3.48 -25.01 17.72
N LYS A 66 4.49 -25.87 17.56
CA LYS A 66 5.54 -25.79 16.51
C LYS A 66 5.01 -26.06 15.09
N ASP A 67 3.69 -26.14 14.90
CA ASP A 67 3.09 -26.32 13.59
C ASP A 67 2.97 -24.96 12.90
N TRP A 68 3.83 -24.76 11.89
CA TRP A 68 3.61 -23.71 10.90
C TRP A 68 2.24 -23.94 10.25
N SER A 69 1.26 -23.10 10.59
CA SER A 69 -0.08 -23.30 10.07
C SER A 69 -0.07 -23.08 8.56
N LYS A 70 -0.56 -24.05 7.79
CA LYS A 70 -0.77 -23.91 6.33
C LYS A 70 -1.73 -22.75 5.97
N ARG A 71 -2.42 -22.18 6.96
CA ARG A 71 -3.30 -21.00 6.83
C ARG A 71 -2.61 -19.80 6.17
N PHE A 72 -1.29 -19.69 6.28
CA PHE A 72 -0.51 -18.58 5.72
C PHE A 72 0.47 -19.01 4.62
N SER A 73 0.34 -20.22 4.05
CA SER A 73 1.29 -20.70 3.04
C SER A 73 1.30 -19.89 1.74
N GLN A 74 0.26 -19.08 1.49
CA GLN A 74 0.14 -18.18 0.34
C GLN A 74 0.34 -16.70 0.71
N PHE A 75 0.83 -16.40 1.92
CA PHE A 75 0.99 -15.03 2.40
C PHE A 75 2.20 -14.33 1.77
N SER A 76 3.32 -15.04 1.62
CA SER A 76 4.54 -14.46 1.07
C SER A 76 4.38 -14.16 -0.42
N PHE A 77 4.55 -12.89 -0.78
CA PHE A 77 4.59 -12.41 -2.15
C PHE A 77 5.98 -11.85 -2.46
N ASP A 78 6.50 -12.18 -3.64
CA ASP A 78 7.74 -11.62 -4.16
C ASP A 78 7.48 -11.24 -5.62
N PHE A 79 7.57 -9.95 -5.90
CA PHE A 79 7.29 -9.36 -7.21
C PHE A 79 8.21 -9.92 -8.31
N HIS A 80 9.39 -10.42 -7.96
CA HIS A 80 10.39 -10.91 -8.92
C HIS A 80 10.41 -12.44 -9.07
N ARG A 81 9.59 -13.16 -8.32
CA ARG A 81 9.65 -14.62 -8.27
C ARG A 81 9.23 -15.30 -9.58
N ASP A 82 8.33 -14.68 -10.33
CA ASP A 82 7.78 -15.25 -11.57
C ASP A 82 8.70 -15.06 -12.79
N ASP A 83 9.60 -14.07 -12.77
CA ASP A 83 10.58 -13.84 -13.86
C ASP A 83 11.66 -14.92 -13.92
N ASN A 84 11.98 -15.56 -12.80
CA ASN A 84 12.98 -16.63 -12.73
C ASN A 84 12.39 -18.05 -12.83
N SER A 85 11.07 -18.20 -12.76
CA SER A 85 10.39 -19.50 -12.91
C SER A 85 10.40 -20.01 -14.36
N SER A 86 10.61 -19.13 -15.34
CA SER A 86 10.59 -19.47 -16.78
C SER A 86 11.96 -19.85 -17.36
N LYS A 87 12.99 -20.06 -16.52
CA LYS A 87 14.37 -20.39 -16.93
C LYS A 87 14.84 -21.79 -16.50
N LYS A 88 13.95 -22.77 -16.37
CA LYS A 88 14.32 -24.18 -16.20
C LYS A 88 13.72 -25.06 -17.28
#